data_AF-A0A5B8UK84-F1
#
_entry.id   AF-A0A5B8UK84-F1
#
_cell.length_a   1.000
_cell.length_b   1.000
_cell.length_c   1.000
_cell.angle_alpha   90.00
_cell.angle_beta   90.00
_cell.angle_gamma   90.00
#
_symmetry.space_group_name_H-M   'P 1'
#
loop_
_entity.id
_entity.type
_entity.pdbx_description
1 polymer ?
#
loop_
_entity_poly.entity_id
_entity_poly.type
_entity_poly.pdbx_seq_one_letter_code
_entity_poly.pdbx_strand_id
1 'polypeptide(L)'
;MRFERDNFRFIKRAYKLYFLLQGFQIVLVFVCGPHSCEWGNAVYFSFGVAALTLSFLLPLLQKDWPRRKRILFGFLFLLGSVVLWCAGFLLGEFRIVCRLF
;
A
#
# COMPACT_ATOMS: atom_id res chain seq x y z
N MET A 1 -14.49 19.60 22.35
CA MET A 1 -13.22 19.81 21.61
C MET A 1 -12.16 18.71 21.79
N ARG A 2 -12.20 17.81 22.79
CA ARG A 2 -11.17 16.75 22.96
C ARG A 2 -11.27 15.64 21.87
N PHE A 3 -12.50 15.24 21.52
CA PHE A 3 -12.79 14.24 20.46
C PHE A 3 -12.24 14.59 19.07
N GLU A 4 -12.24 15.86 18.69
CA GLU A 4 -11.78 16.29 17.36
C GLU A 4 -10.26 16.16 17.20
N ARG A 5 -9.53 16.30 18.33
CA ARG A 5 -8.07 16.29 18.37
C ARG A 5 -7.47 14.90 18.24
N ASP A 6 -8.14 13.89 18.82
CA ASP A 6 -7.72 12.48 18.72
C ASP A 6 -7.96 11.92 17.32
N ASN A 7 -9.07 12.34 16.70
CA ASN A 7 -9.43 11.95 15.34
C ASN A 7 -8.40 12.44 14.31
N PHE A 8 -7.96 13.70 14.44
CA PHE A 8 -6.94 14.28 13.56
C PHE A 8 -5.58 13.59 13.69
N ARG A 9 -5.22 13.14 14.90
CA ARG A 9 -3.95 12.43 15.17
C ARG A 9 -3.95 11.03 14.55
N PHE A 10 -5.08 10.33 14.61
CA PHE A 10 -5.23 9.01 13.98
C PHE A 10 -5.10 9.10 12.46
N ILE A 11 -5.81 10.03 11.83
CA ILE A 11 -5.75 10.24 10.37
C ILE A 11 -4.31 10.51 9.92
N LYS A 12 -3.58 11.40 10.61
CA LYS A 12 -2.18 11.69 10.30
C LYS A 12 -1.30 10.44 10.39
N ARG A 13 -1.51 9.59 11.41
CA ARG A 13 -0.76 8.34 11.57
C ARG A 13 -1.11 7.33 10.48
N ALA A 14 -2.39 7.18 10.15
CA ALA A 14 -2.85 6.27 9.11
C ALA A 14 -2.31 6.66 7.73
N TYR A 15 -2.37 7.95 7.40
CA TYR A 15 -1.76 8.48 6.17
C TYR A 15 -0.24 8.29 6.17
N LYS A 16 0.45 8.57 7.28
CA LYS A 16 1.89 8.31 7.39
C LYS A 16 2.22 6.84 7.13
N LEU A 17 1.53 5.91 7.80
CA LEU A 17 1.72 4.46 7.61
C LEU A 17 1.46 4.03 6.18
N TYR A 18 0.38 4.51 5.57
CA TYR A 18 0.07 4.25 4.17
C TYR A 18 1.18 4.72 3.24
N PHE A 19 1.59 5.98 3.34
CA PHE A 19 2.68 6.51 2.51
C PHE A 19 4.01 5.78 2.73
N LEU A 20 4.29 5.36 3.97
CA LEU A 20 5.50 4.62 4.30
C LEU A 20 5.49 3.22 3.68
N LEU A 21 4.36 2.50 3.74
CA LEU A 21 4.17 1.21 3.06
C LEU A 21 4.35 1.34 1.55
N GLN A 22 3.74 2.36 0.94
CA GLN A 22 3.86 2.60 -0.51
C GLN A 22 5.28 2.98 -0.92
N GLY A 23 5.95 3.81 -0.12
CA GLY A 23 7.36 4.13 -0.33
C GLY A 23 8.24 2.88 -0.27
N PHE A 24 8.01 2.00 0.71
CA PHE A 24 8.72 0.73 0.83
C PHE A 24 8.50 -0.17 -0.38
N GLN A 25 7.26 -0.22 -0.87
CA GLN A 25 6.89 -1.01 -2.05
C GLN A 25 7.62 -0.52 -3.30
N ILE A 26 7.76 0.79 -3.49
CA ILE A 26 8.55 1.36 -4.59
C ILE A 26 10.02 0.99 -4.45
N VAL A 27 10.60 1.12 -3.25
CA VAL A 27 12.01 0.74 -2.99
C VAL A 27 12.25 -0.75 -3.29
N LEU A 28 11.30 -1.63 -2.92
CA LEU A 28 11.37 -3.05 -3.23
C LEU A 28 11.47 -3.32 -4.73
N VAL A 29 10.78 -2.57 -5.59
CA VAL A 29 10.91 -2.72 -7.06
C VAL A 29 12.37 -2.51 -7.51
N PHE A 30 13.07 -1.52 -6.94
CA PHE A 30 14.47 -1.24 -7.29
C PHE A 30 15.46 -2.27 -6.72
N VAL A 31 15.20 -2.78 -5.52
CA VAL A 31 16.08 -3.76 -4.84
C VAL A 31 15.88 -5.18 -5.39
N CYS A 32 14.64 -5.56 -5.68
CA CYS A 32 14.29 -6.88 -6.20
C CYS A 32 14.45 -6.99 -7.72
N GLY A 33 14.52 -5.87 -8.46
CA GLY A 33 14.76 -5.87 -9.90
C GLY A 33 16.07 -6.52 -10.38
N PRO A 34 17.23 -6.31 -9.74
CA PRO A 34 18.50 -6.89 -10.18
C PRO A 34 18.79 -8.33 -9.71
N HIS A 35 18.08 -8.85 -8.71
CA HIS A 35 18.35 -10.18 -8.13
C HIS A 35 17.19 -11.13 -8.41
N SER A 36 17.40 -12.13 -9.27
CA SER A 36 16.52 -13.28 -9.52
C SER A 36 15.01 -12.97 -9.64
N CYS A 37 14.54 -12.80 -10.89
CA CYS A 37 13.17 -12.44 -11.24
C CYS A 37 12.07 -13.21 -10.48
N GLU A 38 12.24 -14.50 -10.16
CA GLU A 38 11.22 -15.27 -9.44
C GLU A 38 11.07 -14.86 -7.96
N TRP A 39 12.18 -14.74 -7.23
CA TRP A 39 12.14 -14.39 -5.81
C TRP A 39 11.69 -12.95 -5.62
N GLY A 40 12.23 -12.04 -6.43
CA GLY A 40 11.85 -10.63 -6.41
C GLY A 40 10.36 -10.42 -6.66
N ASN A 41 9.79 -11.13 -7.63
CA ASN A 41 8.36 -11.01 -7.95
C ASN A 41 7.48 -11.61 -6.85
N ALA A 42 7.86 -12.76 -6.29
CA ALA A 42 7.13 -13.38 -5.16
C ALA A 42 7.12 -12.49 -3.90
N VAL A 43 8.26 -11.87 -3.56
CA VAL A 43 8.36 -10.92 -2.44
C VAL A 43 7.54 -9.67 -2.71
N TYR A 44 7.63 -9.11 -3.93
CA TYR A 44 6.88 -7.91 -4.29
C TYR A 44 5.36 -8.15 -4.27
N PHE A 45 4.92 -9.29 -4.80
CA PHE A 45 3.51 -9.69 -4.80
C PHE A 45 2.98 -9.90 -3.38
N SER A 46 3.69 -10.68 -2.56
CA SER A 46 3.28 -10.93 -1.16
C SER A 46 3.28 -9.66 -0.32
N PHE A 47 4.28 -8.78 -0.48
CA PHE A 47 4.31 -7.48 0.19
C PHE A 47 3.16 -6.58 -0.25
N GLY A 48 2.85 -6.55 -1.56
CA GLY A 48 1.73 -5.80 -2.11
C GLY A 48 0.39 -6.24 -1.51
N VAL A 49 0.13 -7.55 -1.44
CA VAL A 49 -1.08 -8.10 -0.80
C VAL A 49 -1.16 -7.74 0.68
N ALA A 50 -0.05 -7.84 1.42
CA ALA A 50 0.01 -7.44 2.83
C ALA A 50 -0.26 -5.94 3.01
N ALA A 51 0.36 -5.08 2.20
CA ALA A 51 0.17 -3.64 2.21
C ALA A 51 -1.28 -3.25 1.86
N LEU A 52 -1.90 -3.93 0.89
CA LEU A 52 -3.31 -3.77 0.51
C LEU A 52 -4.24 -4.05 1.69
N THR A 53 -4.03 -5.21 2.33
CA THR A 53 -4.83 -5.66 3.47
C THR A 53 -4.70 -4.67 4.65
N LEU A 54 -3.47 -4.22 4.95
CA LEU A 54 -3.22 -3.26 6.02
C LEU A 54 -3.87 -1.89 5.72
N SER A 55 -3.76 -1.42 4.48
CA SER A 55 -4.33 -0.15 4.01
C SER A 55 -5.85 -0.14 4.10
N PHE A 56 -6.51 -1.27 3.86
CA PHE A 56 -7.95 -1.43 4.02
C PHE A 56 -8.37 -1.51 5.50
N LEU A 57 -7.59 -2.21 6.33
CA LEU A 57 -7.88 -2.36 7.76
C LEU A 57 -7.75 -1.04 8.52
N LEU A 58 -6.77 -0.21 8.18
CA LEU A 58 -6.46 1.08 8.83
C LEU A 58 -7.69 1.96 9.11
N PRO A 59 -8.54 2.32 8.12
CA PRO A 59 -9.76 3.10 8.36
C PRO A 59 -10.89 2.32 9.02
N LEU A 60 -10.88 0.98 8.98
CA LEU A 60 -11.87 0.14 9.68
C LEU A 60 -11.63 0.08 11.19
N LEU A 61 -10.37 0.14 11.63
CA LEU A 61 -9.99 0.20 13.04
C LEU A 61 -10.48 1.48 13.75
N GLN A 62 -10.84 2.52 13.00
CA GLN A 62 -11.27 3.80 13.59
C GLN A 62 -12.70 3.74 14.12
N LYS A 63 -12.87 3.54 15.44
CA LYS A 63 -14.21 3.38 16.08
C LYS A 63 -15.05 4.65 16.20
N ASP A 64 -14.47 5.83 15.97
CA ASP A 64 -15.19 7.10 16.13
C ASP A 64 -15.87 7.58 14.84
N TRP A 65 -15.62 6.94 13.71
CA TRP A 65 -16.18 7.37 12.43
C TRP A 65 -17.55 6.77 12.14
N PRO A 66 -18.46 7.49 11.48
CA PRO A 66 -19.69 6.89 10.97
C PRO A 66 -19.35 5.78 9.96
N ARG A 67 -20.11 4.67 9.98
CA ARG A 67 -19.84 3.48 9.14
C ARG A 67 -19.61 3.82 7.67
N ARG A 68 -20.39 4.77 7.13
CA ARG A 68 -20.29 5.23 5.74
C ARG A 68 -18.94 5.86 5.41
N LYS A 69 -18.37 6.68 6.32
CA LYS A 69 -17.04 7.28 6.12
C LYS A 69 -15.92 6.24 6.21
N ARG A 70 -16.03 5.27 7.12
CA ARG A 70 -15.02 4.18 7.23
C ARG A 70 -14.94 3.36 5.96
N ILE A 71 -16.09 2.97 5.41
CA ILE A 71 -16.15 2.18 4.18
C ILE A 71 -15.61 3.02 3.00
N LEU A 72 -16.05 4.27 2.87
CA LEU A 72 -15.60 5.15 1.78
C LEU A 72 -14.07 5.34 1.80
N PHE A 73 -13.50 5.66 2.96
CA PHE A 73 -12.05 5.79 3.08
C PHE A 73 -11.33 4.44 2.93
N GLY A 74 -11.87 3.34 3.46
CA GLY A 74 -11.34 2.00 3.23
C GLY A 74 -11.22 1.68 1.75
N PHE A 75 -12.26 1.94 0.97
CA PHE A 75 -12.23 1.80 -0.48
C PHE A 75 -11.25 2.76 -1.15
N LEU A 76 -11.17 4.01 -0.71
CA LEU A 76 -10.25 5.00 -1.29
C LEU A 76 -8.78 4.58 -1.12
N PHE A 77 -8.43 4.15 0.09
CA PHE A 77 -7.09 3.65 0.43
C PHE A 77 -6.78 2.35 -0.32
N LEU A 78 -7.73 1.42 -0.39
CA LEU A 78 -7.61 0.17 -1.13
C LEU A 78 -7.36 0.45 -2.62
N LEU A 79 -8.19 1.30 -3.24
CA LEU A 79 -8.09 1.63 -4.67
C LEU A 79 -6.75 2.30 -4.97
N GLY A 80 -6.32 3.24 -4.13
CA GLY A 80 -5.00 3.86 -4.22
C GLY A 80 -3.87 2.84 -4.14
N SER A 81 -3.95 1.88 -3.21
CA SER A 81 -2.97 0.80 -3.10
C SER A 81 -2.93 -0.10 -4.32
N VAL A 82 -4.09 -0.47 -4.88
CA VAL A 82 -4.17 -1.30 -6.09
C VAL A 82 -3.50 -0.59 -7.27
N VAL A 83 -3.80 0.70 -7.47
CA VAL A 83 -3.21 1.49 -8.57
C VAL A 83 -1.70 1.58 -8.44
N LEU A 84 -1.19 1.90 -7.25
CA LEU A 84 0.26 1.96 -6.98
C LEU A 84 0.93 0.60 -7.14
N TRP A 85 0.30 -0.45 -6.65
CA TRP A 85 0.81 -1.81 -6.78
C TRP A 85 0.88 -2.25 -8.24
N CYS A 86 -0.19 -2.06 -9.02
CA CYS A 86 -0.19 -2.35 -10.45
C CYS A 86 0.85 -1.51 -11.21
N ALA A 87 0.99 -0.22 -10.86
CA ALA A 87 2.01 0.64 -11.47
C ALA A 87 3.44 0.14 -11.18
N GLY A 88 3.72 -0.25 -9.93
CA GLY A 88 5.02 -0.82 -9.58
C GLY A 88 5.26 -2.20 -10.18
N PHE A 89 4.21 -3.01 -10.33
CA PHE A 89 4.27 -4.29 -11.02
C PHE A 89 4.61 -4.10 -12.50
N LEU A 90 3.95 -3.16 -13.20
CA LEU A 90 4.27 -2.82 -14.59
C LEU A 90 5.72 -2.34 -14.73
N LEU A 91 6.15 -1.41 -13.86
CA LEU A 91 7.53 -0.91 -13.85
C LEU A 91 8.56 -2.02 -13.57
N GLY A 92 8.22 -2.97 -12.72
CA GLY A 92 9.02 -4.17 -12.44
C GLY A 92 9.04 -5.13 -13.62
N GLU A 93 7.89 -5.41 -14.24
CA GLU A 93 7.73 -6.30 -15.39
C GLU A 93 8.45 -5.78 -16.64
N PHE A 94 8.48 -4.47 -16.89
CA PHE A 94 9.33 -3.89 -17.93
C PHE A 94 10.82 -4.21 -17.73
N ARG A 95 11.28 -4.45 -16.49
CA ARG A 95 12.62 -4.99 -16.22
C ARG A 95 12.67 -6.53 -16.26
N ILE A 96 11.57 -7.24 -16.04
CA ILE A 96 11.49 -8.71 -16.15
C ILE A 96 11.67 -9.18 -17.61
N VAL A 97 11.27 -8.36 -18.59
CA VAL A 97 11.60 -8.61 -20.01
C VAL A 97 13.12 -8.67 -20.26
N CYS A 98 13.96 -8.10 -19.40
CA CYS A 98 15.42 -8.13 -19.53
C CYS A 98 16.07 -9.51 -19.31
N ARG A 99 15.32 -10.60 -19.09
CA ARG A 99 15.89 -11.96 -19.02
C ARG A 99 15.36 -12.94 -20.08
N LEU A 100 14.51 -12.48 -21.00
CA LEU A 100 14.05 -13.29 -22.13
C LEU A 100 14.85 -13.04 -23.43
N PHE A 101 15.86 -12.17 -23.38
CA PHE A 101 16.83 -11.93 -24.45
C PHE A 101 18.26 -12.12 -23.93
#